data_AF-A0A2E6TCE5-F1
#
_entry.id   AF-A0A2E6TCE5-F1
#
_cell.length_a   1.000
_cell.length_b   1.000
_cell.length_c   1.000
_cell.angle_alpha   90.00
_cell.angle_beta   90.00
_cell.angle_gamma   90.00
#
_symmetry.space_group_name_H-M   'P 1'
#
loop_
_entity.id
_entity.type
_entity.pdbx_description
1 polymer ?
#
loop_
_entity_poly.entity_id
_entity_poly.type
_entity_poly.pdbx_seq_one_letter_code
_entity_poly.pdbx_strand_id
1 'polypeptide(L)'
;MSKRILVSATVLLAVLAGCATGTGEVYQRNDLRLPMADIRNAWLEELDRSNPELHDTILIALVLSRQAGREVFVHKRTVGEGEAAQVFYGTSMERGGSENLMSVNYATREFLFDHFTPADGPTLQVMREQLFAKERIRAIKRDLGIFGIK
;
A
#
# COMPACT_ATOMS: atom_id res chain seq x y z
N MET A 1 43.75 11.45 -37.43
CA MET A 1 42.63 12.11 -36.74
C MET A 1 41.66 11.04 -36.26
N SER A 2 41.66 10.80 -34.95
CA SER A 2 40.71 9.91 -34.25
C SER A 2 39.29 10.43 -34.32
N LYS A 3 38.31 9.53 -34.41
CA LYS A 3 37.04 9.62 -33.68
C LYS A 3 36.42 8.23 -33.57
N ARG A 4 36.66 7.60 -32.42
CA ARG A 4 35.95 6.42 -31.93
C ARG A 4 34.54 6.88 -31.54
N ILE A 5 33.51 6.31 -32.13
CA ILE A 5 32.12 6.51 -31.67
C ILE A 5 31.88 5.46 -30.60
N LEU A 6 31.95 5.90 -29.34
CA LEU A 6 31.44 5.17 -28.20
C LEU A 6 29.92 5.09 -28.37
N VAL A 7 29.39 3.90 -28.68
CA VAL A 7 27.96 3.61 -28.46
C VAL A 7 27.83 3.39 -26.96
N SER A 8 27.47 4.45 -26.25
CA SER A 8 27.22 4.42 -24.82
C SER A 8 25.97 3.58 -24.59
N ALA A 9 26.16 2.38 -24.06
CA ALA A 9 25.08 1.55 -23.54
C ALA A 9 24.44 2.29 -22.37
N THR A 10 23.31 2.97 -22.63
CA THR A 10 22.53 3.59 -21.57
C THR A 10 21.89 2.47 -20.76
N VAL A 11 22.49 2.24 -19.60
CA VAL A 11 22.06 1.34 -18.55
C VAL A 11 20.61 1.63 -18.19
N LEU A 12 19.80 0.59 -18.32
CA LEU A 12 18.46 0.45 -17.77
C LEU A 12 18.54 0.64 -16.25
N LEU A 13 18.08 1.78 -15.71
CA LEU A 13 17.88 1.93 -14.27
C LEU A 13 16.39 1.87 -13.97
N ALA A 14 15.94 0.66 -13.67
CA ALA A 14 14.64 0.38 -13.11
C ALA A 14 14.54 1.01 -11.72
N VAL A 15 13.62 1.96 -11.54
CA VAL A 15 13.09 2.34 -10.23
C VAL A 15 11.61 1.95 -10.22
N LEU A 16 11.37 0.64 -10.24
CA LEU A 16 10.09 0.07 -9.83
C LEU A 16 10.18 -0.19 -8.33
N ALA A 17 9.99 0.85 -7.53
CA ALA A 17 9.62 0.70 -6.13
C ALA A 17 8.10 0.46 -6.00
N GLY A 18 7.51 -0.31 -6.92
CA GLY A 18 6.17 -0.84 -6.77
C GLY A 18 6.30 -2.16 -6.02
N CYS A 19 6.25 -2.13 -4.70
CA CYS A 19 6.08 -3.34 -3.90
C CYS A 19 4.69 -3.92 -4.20
N ALA A 20 4.57 -4.67 -5.30
CA ALA A 20 3.42 -5.52 -5.53
C ALA A 20 3.33 -6.48 -4.35
N THR A 21 2.27 -6.35 -3.55
CA THR A 21 2.00 -7.30 -2.48
C THR A 21 1.40 -8.54 -3.14
N GLY A 22 2.27 -9.47 -3.57
CA GLY A 22 1.84 -10.66 -4.29
C GLY A 22 0.81 -11.50 -3.52
N THR A 23 0.19 -12.44 -4.24
CA THR A 23 -0.94 -13.32 -3.84
C THR A 23 -0.69 -14.25 -2.65
N GLY A 24 0.41 -14.10 -1.92
CA GLY A 24 0.73 -14.92 -0.75
C GLY A 24 -0.38 -14.80 0.29
N GLU A 25 -1.06 -15.89 0.61
CA GLU A 25 -2.13 -15.87 1.62
C GLU A 25 -1.59 -15.56 3.02
N VAL A 26 -0.29 -15.74 3.22
CA VAL A 26 0.40 -15.66 4.51
C VAL A 26 1.74 -14.94 4.34
N TYR A 27 1.99 -13.96 5.19
CA TYR A 27 3.33 -13.42 5.44
C TYR A 27 4.05 -14.28 6.48
N GLN A 28 5.30 -14.66 6.22
CA GLN A 28 6.09 -15.51 7.12
C GLN A 28 7.45 -14.89 7.41
N ARG A 29 7.80 -14.80 8.71
CA ARG A 29 9.12 -14.35 9.18
C ARG A 29 9.40 -14.93 10.57
N ASN A 30 10.58 -15.53 10.77
CA ASN A 30 11.03 -16.06 12.07
C ASN A 30 9.96 -16.90 12.77
N ASP A 31 9.43 -17.90 12.06
CA ASP A 31 8.36 -18.82 12.48
C ASP A 31 6.99 -18.19 12.75
N LEU A 32 6.88 -16.86 12.70
CA LEU A 32 5.59 -16.19 12.74
C LEU A 32 4.94 -16.24 11.35
N ARG A 33 3.68 -16.66 11.33
CA ARG A 33 2.82 -16.66 10.15
C ARG A 33 1.66 -15.69 10.41
N LEU A 34 1.55 -14.66 9.59
CA LEU A 34 0.47 -13.68 9.64
C LEU A 34 -0.37 -13.81 8.36
N PRO A 35 -1.66 -14.15 8.45
CA PRO A 35 -2.56 -14.10 7.30
C PRO A 35 -2.54 -12.71 6.66
N MET A 36 -2.44 -12.64 5.33
CA MET A 36 -2.51 -11.36 4.62
C MET A 36 -3.90 -10.69 4.78
N ALA A 37 -4.94 -11.48 5.08
CA ALA A 37 -6.25 -10.94 5.43
C ALA A 37 -6.19 -10.06 6.70
N ASP A 38 -5.48 -10.51 7.75
CA ASP A 38 -5.34 -9.76 8.99
C ASP A 38 -4.56 -8.46 8.79
N ILE A 39 -3.52 -8.52 7.93
CA ILE A 39 -2.73 -7.33 7.57
C ILE A 39 -3.59 -6.32 6.80
N ARG A 40 -4.39 -6.77 5.83
CA ARG A 40 -5.30 -5.89 5.06
C ARG A 40 -6.39 -5.30 5.95
N ASN A 41 -6.96 -6.08 6.84
CA ASN A 41 -7.99 -5.60 7.77
C ASN A 41 -7.41 -4.55 8.70
N ALA A 42 -6.26 -4.82 9.34
CA ALA A 42 -5.60 -3.84 10.20
C ALA A 42 -5.23 -2.56 9.44
N TRP A 43 -4.83 -2.68 8.18
CA TRP A 43 -4.52 -1.55 7.32
C TRP A 43 -5.75 -0.70 6.98
N LEU A 44 -6.88 -1.31 6.59
CA LEU A 44 -8.13 -0.59 6.34
C LEU A 44 -8.66 0.07 7.61
N GLU A 45 -8.60 -0.61 8.76
CA GLU A 45 -9.00 -0.03 10.06
C GLU A 45 -8.14 1.16 10.47
N GLU A 46 -6.83 1.14 10.16
CA GLU A 46 -5.96 2.28 10.45
C GLU A 46 -6.22 3.43 9.48
N LEU A 47 -6.48 3.13 8.19
CA LEU A 47 -6.90 4.15 7.23
C LEU A 47 -8.22 4.81 7.59
N ASP A 48 -9.21 4.07 8.07
CA ASP A 48 -10.48 4.63 8.55
C ASP A 48 -10.25 5.68 9.65
N ARG A 49 -9.26 5.46 10.53
CA ARG A 49 -8.89 6.41 11.58
C ARG A 49 -8.07 7.59 11.08
N SER A 50 -7.08 7.35 10.21
CA SER A 50 -6.10 8.37 9.83
C SER A 50 -6.53 9.20 8.61
N ASN A 51 -7.29 8.60 7.70
CA ASN A 51 -7.69 9.19 6.42
C ASN A 51 -9.00 8.54 5.91
N PRO A 52 -10.15 8.83 6.54
CA PRO A 52 -11.42 8.19 6.24
C PRO A 52 -11.89 8.39 4.79
N GLU A 53 -11.56 9.53 4.17
CA GLU A 53 -11.93 9.80 2.78
C GLU A 53 -11.22 8.85 1.80
N LEU A 54 -9.93 8.60 2.02
CA LEU A 54 -9.18 7.63 1.23
C LEU A 54 -9.65 6.20 1.49
N HIS A 55 -9.94 5.86 2.76
CA HIS A 55 -10.53 4.57 3.13
C HIS A 55 -11.80 4.28 2.33
N ASP A 56 -12.75 5.21 2.33
CA ASP A 56 -14.03 5.04 1.64
C ASP A 56 -13.83 4.95 0.12
N THR A 57 -12.92 5.76 -0.42
CA THR A 57 -12.58 5.72 -1.86
C THR A 57 -12.00 4.36 -2.27
N ILE A 58 -11.16 3.75 -1.44
CA ILE A 58 -10.60 2.42 -1.68
C ILE A 58 -11.71 1.36 -1.65
N LEU A 59 -12.67 1.45 -0.73
CA LEU A 59 -13.81 0.53 -0.68
C LEU A 59 -14.68 0.64 -1.93
N ILE A 60 -14.93 1.87 -2.41
CA ILE A 60 -15.61 2.10 -3.69
C ILE A 60 -14.82 1.47 -4.84
N ALA A 61 -13.50 1.67 -4.89
CA ALA A 61 -12.65 1.08 -5.92
C ALA A 61 -12.71 -0.45 -5.93
N LEU A 62 -12.77 -1.10 -4.75
CA LEU A 62 -12.93 -2.56 -4.63
C LEU A 62 -14.30 -3.02 -5.15
N VAL A 63 -15.38 -2.28 -4.87
CA VAL A 63 -16.72 -2.57 -5.41
C VAL A 63 -16.71 -2.47 -6.94
N LEU A 64 -16.14 -1.40 -7.49
CA LEU A 64 -16.04 -1.20 -8.94
C LEU A 64 -15.16 -2.27 -9.61
N SER A 65 -14.03 -2.63 -8.99
CA SER A 65 -13.14 -3.68 -9.48
C SER A 65 -13.85 -5.03 -9.51
N ARG A 66 -14.65 -5.35 -8.48
CA ARG A 66 -15.46 -6.57 -8.44
C ARG A 66 -16.49 -6.61 -9.57
N GLN A 67 -17.16 -5.49 -9.85
CA GLN A 67 -18.19 -5.41 -10.89
C GLN A 67 -17.58 -5.51 -12.29
N ALA A 68 -16.45 -4.86 -12.52
CA ALA A 68 -15.80 -4.83 -13.83
C ALA A 68 -14.87 -6.03 -14.09
N GLY A 69 -14.50 -6.80 -13.06
CA GLY A 69 -13.59 -7.92 -13.16
C GLY A 69 -12.15 -7.52 -13.50
N ARG A 70 -11.75 -6.28 -13.22
CA ARG A 70 -10.44 -5.73 -13.57
C ARG A 70 -9.94 -4.73 -12.53
N GLU A 71 -8.69 -4.33 -12.68
CA GLU A 71 -8.04 -3.31 -11.84
C GLU A 71 -8.76 -1.96 -11.92
N VAL A 72 -8.85 -1.28 -10.76
CA VAL A 72 -9.37 0.08 -10.62
C VAL A 72 -8.31 0.92 -9.91
N PHE A 73 -8.13 2.14 -10.39
CA PHE A 73 -7.15 3.09 -9.90
C PHE A 73 -7.80 4.09 -8.95
N VAL A 74 -7.06 4.47 -7.92
CA VAL A 74 -7.41 5.53 -6.97
C VAL A 74 -6.51 6.70 -7.28
N HIS A 75 -7.11 7.85 -7.55
CA HIS A 75 -6.41 9.08 -7.85
C HIS A 75 -6.48 10.04 -6.66
N LYS A 76 -5.41 10.82 -6.48
CA LYS A 76 -5.31 11.91 -5.53
C LYS A 76 -5.07 13.21 -6.28
N ARG A 77 -5.87 14.23 -5.99
CA ARG A 77 -5.67 15.59 -6.51
C ARG A 77 -5.62 16.57 -5.36
N THR A 78 -4.71 17.53 -5.47
CA THR A 78 -4.63 18.66 -4.55
C THR A 78 -5.12 19.91 -5.30
N VAL A 79 -6.07 20.63 -4.73
CA VAL A 79 -6.62 21.87 -5.28
C VAL A 79 -6.29 23.02 -4.32
N GLY A 80 -5.78 24.13 -4.88
CA GLY A 80 -5.27 25.24 -4.09
C GLY A 80 -3.77 25.12 -3.79
N GLU A 81 -3.23 26.08 -3.04
CA GLU A 81 -1.80 26.18 -2.72
C GLU A 81 -1.59 26.48 -1.23
N GLY A 82 -0.45 26.03 -0.69
CA GLY A 82 -0.06 26.28 0.70
C GLY A 82 -1.05 25.69 1.71
N GLU A 83 -1.33 26.44 2.79
CA GLU A 83 -2.20 26.01 3.89
C GLU A 83 -3.68 25.88 3.49
N ALA A 84 -4.08 26.47 2.37
CA ALA A 84 -5.45 26.37 1.85
C ALA A 84 -5.66 25.17 0.91
N ALA A 85 -4.61 24.39 0.64
CA ALA A 85 -4.68 23.24 -0.25
C ALA A 85 -5.63 22.17 0.31
N GLN A 86 -6.55 21.72 -0.53
CA GLN A 86 -7.49 20.63 -0.22
C GLN A 86 -7.14 19.41 -1.05
N VAL A 87 -7.19 18.24 -0.41
CA VAL A 87 -6.94 16.95 -1.06
C VAL A 87 -8.27 16.29 -1.37
N PHE A 88 -8.39 15.73 -2.56
CA PHE A 88 -9.54 14.98 -3.02
C PHE A 88 -9.11 13.63 -3.57
N TYR A 89 -9.87 12.60 -3.21
CA TYR A 89 -9.67 11.25 -3.75
C TYR A 89 -10.77 10.88 -4.72
N GLY A 90 -10.44 10.05 -5.71
CA GLY A 90 -11.40 9.57 -6.70
C GLY A 90 -11.02 8.21 -7.26
N THR A 91 -11.94 7.57 -7.96
CA THR A 91 -11.70 6.28 -8.62
C THR A 91 -11.72 6.42 -10.14
N SER A 92 -10.97 5.58 -10.82
CA SER A 92 -10.82 5.59 -12.26
C SER A 92 -10.59 4.19 -12.81
N MET A 93 -11.16 3.93 -13.99
CA MET A 93 -10.89 2.72 -14.76
C MET A 93 -9.58 2.79 -15.56
N GLU A 94 -8.96 3.97 -15.60
CA GLU A 94 -7.70 4.27 -16.29
C GLU A 94 -6.63 4.69 -15.28
N ARG A 95 -5.38 4.31 -15.52
CA ARG A 95 -4.26 4.48 -14.56
C ARG A 95 -3.97 5.91 -14.14
N GLY A 96 -4.30 6.90 -14.96
CA GLY A 96 -3.88 8.28 -14.71
C GLY A 96 -2.36 8.47 -14.80
N GLY A 97 -1.91 9.70 -14.52
CA GLY A 97 -0.51 10.11 -14.46
C GLY A 97 -0.01 10.33 -13.03
N SER A 98 0.43 11.55 -12.72
CA SER A 98 0.94 11.94 -11.39
C SER A 98 -0.10 11.89 -10.28
N GLU A 99 -1.37 11.92 -10.65
CA GLU A 99 -2.51 11.78 -9.74
C GLU A 99 -2.73 10.33 -9.30
N ASN A 100 -2.10 9.33 -9.94
CA ASN A 100 -2.30 7.94 -9.58
C ASN A 100 -1.72 7.64 -8.20
N LEU A 101 -2.57 7.45 -7.21
CA LEU A 101 -2.13 7.17 -5.84
C LEU A 101 -1.81 5.69 -5.67
N MET A 102 -2.74 4.84 -6.11
CA MET A 102 -2.66 3.39 -5.99
C MET A 102 -3.68 2.69 -6.90
N SER A 103 -3.58 1.38 -7.04
CA SER A 103 -4.59 0.55 -7.69
C SER A 103 -5.02 -0.61 -6.82
N VAL A 104 -6.23 -1.11 -7.09
CA VAL A 104 -6.81 -2.28 -6.43
C VAL A 104 -7.34 -3.25 -7.47
N ASN A 105 -7.17 -4.55 -7.20
CA ASN A 105 -7.80 -5.60 -7.98
C ASN A 105 -8.50 -6.58 -7.04
N TYR A 106 -9.83 -6.62 -7.10
CA TYR A 106 -10.63 -7.46 -6.22
C TYR A 106 -10.37 -8.96 -6.42
N ALA A 107 -10.17 -9.40 -7.67
CA ALA A 107 -9.97 -10.81 -7.99
C ALA A 107 -8.63 -11.33 -7.44
N THR A 108 -7.55 -10.54 -7.56
CA THR A 108 -6.23 -10.92 -7.05
C THR A 108 -6.00 -10.53 -5.59
N ARG A 109 -6.87 -9.67 -5.02
CA ARG A 109 -6.77 -9.10 -3.66
C ARG A 109 -5.50 -8.26 -3.47
N GLU A 110 -5.00 -7.69 -4.57
CA GLU A 110 -3.78 -6.90 -4.60
C GLU A 110 -4.10 -5.41 -4.43
N PHE A 111 -3.21 -4.75 -3.71
CA PHE A 111 -3.15 -3.30 -3.56
C PHE A 111 -1.75 -2.89 -4.01
N LEU A 112 -1.66 -2.09 -5.08
CA LEU A 112 -0.40 -1.59 -5.61
C LEU A 112 -0.29 -0.10 -5.36
N PHE A 113 0.69 0.29 -4.54
CA PHE A 113 0.96 1.68 -4.21
C PHE A 113 1.83 2.31 -5.30
N ASP A 114 1.41 3.46 -5.83
CA ASP A 114 2.17 4.25 -6.82
C ASP A 114 2.68 5.52 -6.13
N HIS A 115 2.00 6.67 -6.24
CA HIS A 115 2.38 7.93 -5.59
C HIS A 115 1.89 8.04 -4.13
N PHE A 116 1.78 6.92 -3.40
CA PHE A 116 1.31 6.87 -2.02
C PHE A 116 2.37 7.39 -1.04
N THR A 117 1.99 8.32 -0.16
CA THR A 117 2.91 8.99 0.77
C THR A 117 2.52 8.75 2.23
N PRO A 118 3.40 9.02 3.20
CA PRO A 118 3.05 8.93 4.62
C PRO A 118 1.89 9.83 5.06
N ALA A 119 1.59 10.90 4.30
CA ALA A 119 0.45 11.77 4.57
C ALA A 119 -0.89 11.11 4.22
N ASP A 120 -0.87 10.08 3.36
CA ASP A 120 -2.06 9.32 2.96
C ASP A 120 -2.42 8.25 3.99
N GLY A 121 -1.42 7.72 4.70
CA GLY A 121 -1.57 6.71 5.74
C GLY A 121 -0.39 5.74 5.79
N PRO A 122 -0.45 4.68 6.61
CA PRO A 122 0.53 3.61 6.57
C PRO A 122 0.34 2.75 5.31
N THR A 123 1.41 2.11 4.85
CA THR A 123 1.33 1.08 3.80
C THR A 123 1.07 -0.31 4.42
N LEU A 124 0.73 -1.29 3.59
CA LEU A 124 0.63 -2.69 4.03
C LEU A 124 1.93 -3.23 4.65
N GLN A 125 3.09 -2.74 4.20
CA GLN A 125 4.39 -3.10 4.77
C GLN A 125 4.53 -2.58 6.21
N VAL A 126 4.13 -1.34 6.47
CA VAL A 126 4.14 -0.76 7.82
C VAL A 126 3.24 -1.57 8.74
N MET A 127 2.02 -1.92 8.30
CA MET A 127 1.10 -2.71 9.10
C MET A 127 1.62 -4.11 9.39
N ARG A 128 2.26 -4.75 8.41
CA ARG A 128 2.93 -6.05 8.59
C ARG A 128 4.04 -5.98 9.65
N GLU A 129 4.84 -4.93 9.64
CA GLU A 129 5.90 -4.72 10.64
C GLU A 129 5.33 -4.47 12.04
N GLN A 130 4.27 -3.67 12.15
CA GLN A 130 3.59 -3.40 13.41
C GLN A 130 2.97 -4.67 13.99
N LEU A 131 2.26 -5.47 13.18
CA LEU A 131 1.66 -6.73 13.62
C LEU A 131 2.74 -7.75 14.02
N PHE A 132 3.82 -7.85 13.25
CA PHE A 132 4.97 -8.69 13.62
C PHE A 132 5.55 -8.27 14.97
N ALA A 133 5.80 -6.97 15.17
CA ALA A 133 6.33 -6.45 16.43
C ALA A 133 5.39 -6.72 17.61
N LYS A 134 4.08 -6.57 17.41
CA LYS A 134 3.06 -6.86 18.42
C LYS A 134 3.11 -8.31 18.89
N GLU A 135 3.22 -9.26 17.97
CA GLU A 135 3.35 -10.68 18.31
C GLU A 135 4.67 -10.99 19.04
N ARG A 136 5.78 -10.38 18.60
CA ARG A 136 7.07 -10.54 19.30
C ARG A 136 7.04 -9.97 20.72
N ILE A 137 6.42 -8.81 20.90
CA ILE A 137 6.25 -8.20 22.23
C ILE A 137 5.38 -9.09 23.12
N ARG A 138 4.30 -9.69 22.57
CA ARG A 138 3.46 -10.64 23.31
C ARG A 138 4.24 -11.87 23.78
N ALA A 139 5.08 -12.43 22.92
CA ALA A 139 5.95 -13.56 23.27
C ALA A 139 6.90 -13.18 24.42
N ILE A 140 7.61 -12.06 24.29
CA ILE A 140 8.54 -11.58 25.32
C ILE A 140 7.81 -11.34 26.66
N LYS A 141 6.64 -10.69 26.64
CA LYS A 141 5.86 -10.44 27.86
C LYS A 141 5.43 -11.75 28.53
N ARG A 142 5.10 -12.79 27.76
CA ARG A 142 4.79 -14.12 28.28
C ARG A 142 6.01 -14.76 28.93
N ASP A 143 7.16 -14.73 28.26
CA ASP A 143 8.42 -15.28 28.79
C ASP A 143 8.86 -14.59 30.09
N LEU A 144 8.58 -13.29 30.22
CA LEU A 144 8.84 -12.49 31.41
C LEU A 144 7.77 -12.62 32.51
N GLY A 145 6.70 -13.39 32.30
CA GLY A 145 5.62 -13.55 33.28
C GLY A 145 4.77 -12.30 33.51
N ILE A 146 4.68 -11.38 32.53
CA ILE A 146 3.85 -10.17 32.63
C ILE A 146 2.38 -10.54 32.31
N PHE A 147 1.54 -10.58 33.33
CA PHE A 147 0.12 -10.96 33.23
C PHE A 147 -0.77 -9.86 32.63
N GLY A 148 -1.86 -10.25 31.96
CA GLY A 148 -2.87 -9.35 31.37
C GLY A 148 -2.95 -9.34 29.84
N ILE A 149 -2.28 -10.27 29.16
CA ILE A 149 -2.35 -10.42 27.70
C ILE A 149 -3.56 -11.29 27.36
N LYS A 150 -4.64 -10.67 26.86
CA LYS A 150 -5.69 -11.39 26.12
C LYS A 150 -5.25 -11.61 24.68
#